data_AF-A0A7C4PDY4-F1
#
_entry.id   AF-A0A7C4PDY4-F1
#
_cell.length_a   1.000
_cell.length_b   1.000
_cell.length_c   1.000
_cell.angle_alpha   90.00
_cell.angle_beta   90.00
_cell.angle_gamma   90.00
#
_symmetry.space_group_name_H-M   'P 1'
#
loop_
_entity.id
_entity.type
_entity.pdbx_description
1 polymer ?
#
loop_
_entity_poly.entity_id
_entity_poly.type
_entity_poly.pdbx_seq_one_letter_code
_entity_poly.pdbx_strand_id
1 'polypeptide(L)'
;MTATDNPGGSGVQKTEFGFNYTPWVPFTGPWYAYSTPFTISAEGHTYLEYRSIDNSGNVEPNRQEVIRIDTVAPEISGSVSPPPNSNGWNNTDVSVSFTASDFQSGIYSLTPFETILTDEGAGLSVTGTAIDNAGNSSSLTLGNINIDKTAPAINIISPQAADYLHSDSLSIAWEVVDHLSGIQTASAMLDNQPVVNGQVIELYALILGAHTLTLQALDNADNVASQSVTFEVTANINSLLAATSYAFERGWIEKEGVYKSLLASLEAAQASIMNHRYIAARLQLLSFIHKLNAQREKAVNLQAYDLLMGDTIYVIEHLEN
;
A
#
# COMPACT_ATOMS: atom_id res chain seq x y z
N MET A 1 66.18 -1.89 10.12
CA MET A 1 66.90 -2.29 8.90
C MET A 1 68.16 -3.04 9.30
N THR A 2 68.48 -4.16 8.67
CA THR A 2 69.68 -4.95 8.92
C THR A 2 70.38 -5.26 7.60
N ALA A 3 71.71 -5.21 7.58
CA ALA A 3 72.52 -5.53 6.40
C ALA A 3 73.60 -6.54 6.76
N THR A 4 74.00 -7.35 5.78
CA THR A 4 75.05 -8.37 5.91
C THR A 4 76.02 -8.23 4.75
N ASP A 5 77.32 -8.26 5.04
CA ASP A 5 78.36 -8.26 4.00
C ASP A 5 78.57 -9.67 3.45
N ASN A 6 79.19 -9.74 2.26
CA ASN A 6 79.50 -10.99 1.59
C ASN A 6 80.56 -11.80 2.37
N PRO A 7 80.58 -13.14 2.23
CA PRO A 7 81.61 -13.98 2.86
C PRO A 7 83.03 -13.53 2.49
N GLY A 8 83.86 -13.22 3.50
CA GLY A 8 85.22 -12.70 3.31
C GLY A 8 85.32 -11.18 3.06
N GLY A 9 84.20 -10.46 3.12
CA GLY A 9 84.15 -9.00 3.00
C GLY A 9 84.63 -8.26 4.26
N SER A 10 84.66 -6.92 4.17
CA SER A 10 85.20 -6.06 5.23
C SER A 10 84.22 -5.83 6.40
N GLY A 11 82.99 -6.32 6.29
CA GLY A 11 81.89 -6.09 7.23
C GLY A 11 81.15 -4.79 6.94
N VAL A 12 79.89 -4.71 7.38
CA VAL A 12 79.06 -3.50 7.23
C VAL A 12 79.52 -2.42 8.21
N GLN A 13 79.88 -1.24 7.71
CA GLN A 13 80.24 -0.07 8.51
C GLN A 13 79.00 0.68 9.00
N LYS A 14 78.07 1.00 8.08
CA LYS A 14 76.80 1.68 8.40
C LYS A 14 75.73 1.41 7.35
N THR A 15 74.48 1.49 7.78
CA THR A 15 73.32 1.60 6.89
C THR A 15 72.79 3.02 6.98
N GLU A 16 72.44 3.60 5.84
CA GLU A 16 71.86 4.93 5.72
C GLU A 16 70.51 4.84 5.02
N PHE A 17 69.62 5.80 5.31
CA PHE A 17 68.32 5.92 4.66
C PHE A 17 68.00 7.36 4.29
N GLY A 18 67.02 7.52 3.41
CA GLY A 18 66.44 8.80 3.03
C GLY A 18 65.00 8.62 2.55
N PHE A 19 64.25 9.72 2.50
CA PHE A 19 62.87 9.71 2.02
C PHE A 19 62.80 10.40 0.67
N ASN A 20 62.32 9.68 -0.33
CA ASN A 20 62.00 10.22 -1.63
C ASN A 20 60.49 10.51 -1.68
N TYR A 21 60.11 11.67 -2.21
CA TYR A 21 58.71 12.06 -2.39
C TYR A 21 58.32 12.09 -3.87
N THR A 22 59.28 11.85 -4.77
CA THR A 22 59.11 11.84 -6.23
C THR A 22 59.70 10.53 -6.80
N PRO A 23 58.90 9.45 -6.91
CA PRO A 23 59.43 8.11 -7.25
C PRO A 23 60.06 8.01 -8.64
N TRP A 24 59.73 8.93 -9.53
CA TRP A 24 60.22 8.97 -10.91
C TRP A 24 61.57 9.67 -11.07
N VAL A 25 62.14 10.18 -9.97
CA VAL A 25 63.45 10.86 -9.95
C VAL A 25 64.39 10.06 -9.04
N PRO A 26 65.62 9.77 -9.48
CA PRO A 26 66.64 9.17 -8.61
C PRO A 26 66.79 9.97 -7.32
N PHE A 27 66.96 9.28 -6.20
CA PHE A 27 67.10 9.93 -4.91
C PHE A 27 68.33 10.85 -4.86
N THR A 28 68.10 12.14 -4.63
CA THR A 28 69.14 13.18 -4.48
C THR A 28 69.11 13.85 -3.11
N GLY A 29 68.30 13.33 -2.18
CA GLY A 29 68.14 13.87 -0.83
C GLY A 29 69.29 13.53 0.13
N PRO A 30 69.24 14.07 1.36
CA PRO A 30 70.21 13.76 2.39
C PRO A 30 70.10 12.31 2.88
N TRP A 31 71.25 11.67 3.13
CA TRP A 31 71.35 10.36 3.76
C TRP A 31 71.48 10.50 5.28
N TYR A 32 70.69 9.73 6.02
CA TYR A 32 70.70 9.68 7.48
C TYR A 32 71.19 8.31 7.94
N ALA A 33 72.11 8.27 8.89
CA ALA A 33 72.57 7.00 9.47
C ALA A 33 71.44 6.32 10.25
N TYR A 34 71.22 5.03 10.01
CA TYR A 34 70.28 4.24 10.77
C TYR A 34 70.93 3.73 12.07
N SER A 35 70.54 4.32 13.20
CA SER A 35 71.03 3.96 14.53
C SER A 35 69.95 3.44 15.47
N THR A 36 68.70 3.89 15.30
CA THR A 36 67.53 3.43 16.06
C THR A 36 66.31 3.29 15.14
N PRO A 37 65.31 2.48 15.53
CA PRO A 37 64.02 2.47 14.85
C PRO A 37 63.39 3.87 14.78
N PHE A 38 62.62 4.12 13.72
CA PHE A 38 61.82 5.32 13.53
C PHE A 38 60.42 4.92 13.03
N THR A 39 59.46 5.83 13.13
CA THR A 39 58.08 5.62 12.66
C THR A 39 57.83 6.47 11.42
N ILE A 40 57.16 5.89 10.43
CA ILE A 40 56.58 6.61 9.30
C ILE A 40 55.08 6.71 9.61
N SER A 41 54.54 7.92 9.67
CA SER A 41 53.13 8.19 10.00
C SER A 41 52.47 9.18 9.04
N ALA A 42 53.17 9.59 7.97
CA ALA A 42 52.63 10.52 7.00
C ALA A 42 51.67 9.80 6.06
N GLU A 43 50.48 10.39 5.86
CA GLU A 43 49.50 9.91 4.89
C GLU A 43 50.08 9.83 3.47
N GLY A 44 49.59 8.85 2.72
CA GLY A 44 49.96 8.62 1.34
C GLY A 44 51.19 7.74 1.17
N HIS A 45 51.95 8.00 0.10
CA HIS A 45 53.11 7.20 -0.28
C HIS A 45 54.39 7.80 0.30
N THR A 46 55.09 7.03 1.14
CA THR A 46 56.46 7.32 1.55
C THR A 46 57.41 6.35 0.85
N TYR A 47 58.34 6.87 0.04
CA TYR A 47 59.35 6.04 -0.62
C TYR A 47 60.63 6.07 0.25
N LEU A 48 60.90 4.97 0.92
CA LEU A 48 62.09 4.78 1.75
C LEU A 48 63.23 4.30 0.86
N GLU A 49 64.26 5.12 0.74
CA GLU A 49 65.52 4.78 0.07
C GLU A 49 66.52 4.34 1.14
N TYR A 50 67.24 3.25 0.89
CA TYR A 50 68.23 2.75 1.84
C TYR A 50 69.42 2.11 1.13
N ARG A 51 70.59 2.20 1.78
CA ARG A 51 71.85 1.60 1.33
C ARG A 51 72.79 1.36 2.51
N SER A 52 73.78 0.52 2.30
CA SER A 52 74.83 0.19 3.26
C SER A 52 76.21 0.47 2.69
N ILE A 53 77.12 0.83 3.58
CA ILE A 53 78.52 1.11 3.30
C ILE A 53 79.36 0.12 4.11
N ASP A 54 80.33 -0.53 3.48
CA ASP A 54 81.23 -1.47 4.15
C ASP A 54 82.42 -0.75 4.83
N ASN A 55 83.22 -1.46 5.62
CA ASN A 55 84.39 -0.87 6.31
C ASN A 55 85.51 -0.41 5.35
N SER A 56 85.44 -0.81 4.08
CA SER A 56 86.35 -0.39 3.01
C SER A 56 85.83 0.82 2.22
N GLY A 57 84.65 1.34 2.57
CA GLY A 57 84.01 2.49 1.92
C GLY A 57 83.23 2.14 0.65
N ASN A 58 83.02 0.86 0.33
CA ASN A 58 82.18 0.44 -0.79
C ASN A 58 80.70 0.70 -0.47
N VAL A 59 79.97 1.29 -1.41
CA VAL A 59 78.54 1.63 -1.27
C VAL A 59 77.71 0.69 -2.14
N GLU A 60 76.70 0.04 -1.56
CA GLU A 60 75.77 -0.78 -2.35
C GLU A 60 74.83 0.08 -3.21
N PRO A 61 74.20 -0.49 -4.27
CA PRO A 61 73.13 0.19 -4.98
C PRO A 61 71.96 0.56 -4.06
N ASN A 62 71.37 1.75 -4.27
CA ASN A 62 70.19 2.16 -3.53
C ASN A 62 69.06 1.15 -3.71
N ARG A 63 68.40 0.80 -2.61
CA ARG A 63 67.16 0.04 -2.59
C ARG A 63 66.02 0.94 -2.18
N GLN A 64 64.82 0.62 -2.66
CA GLN A 64 63.61 1.37 -2.37
C GLN A 64 62.54 0.44 -1.78
N GLU A 65 61.81 0.94 -0.79
CA GLU A 65 60.58 0.35 -0.27
C GLU A 65 59.48 1.41 -0.27
N VAL A 66 58.25 1.03 -0.63
CA VAL A 66 57.11 1.95 -0.65
C VAL A 66 56.21 1.65 0.54
N ILE A 67 56.09 2.60 1.45
CA ILE A 67 55.17 2.54 2.57
C ILE A 67 53.91 3.31 2.17
N ARG A 68 52.75 2.67 2.29
CA ARG A 68 51.44 3.29 2.04
C ARG A 68 50.71 3.42 3.38
N ILE A 69 50.33 4.64 3.73
CA ILE A 69 49.50 4.92 4.90
C ILE A 69 48.23 5.58 4.39
N ASP A 70 47.11 5.07 4.86
CA ASP A 70 45.78 5.64 4.61
C ASP A 70 44.96 5.48 5.88
N THR A 71 44.59 6.61 6.48
CA THR A 71 43.74 6.67 7.68
C THR A 71 42.34 7.24 7.39
N VAL A 72 42.02 7.48 6.13
CA VAL A 72 40.74 8.08 5.73
C VAL A 72 39.73 6.99 5.42
N ALA A 73 38.59 6.99 6.10
CA ALA A 73 37.53 6.04 5.80
C ALA A 73 36.86 6.36 4.44
N PRO A 74 36.35 5.33 3.73
CA PRO A 74 35.64 5.53 2.46
C PRO A 74 34.38 6.39 2.63
N GLU A 75 34.03 7.16 1.61
CA GLU A 75 32.74 7.85 1.53
C GLU A 75 31.68 6.86 1.01
N ILE A 76 30.52 6.79 1.67
CA ILE A 76 29.41 5.90 1.32
C ILE A 76 28.13 6.72 1.07
N SER A 77 27.40 6.38 0.01
CA SER A 77 26.09 6.93 -0.30
C SER A 77 25.09 5.82 -0.62
N GLY A 78 23.79 6.12 -0.63
CA GLY A 78 22.78 5.13 -0.98
C GLY A 78 21.47 5.73 -1.47
N SER A 79 20.62 4.88 -2.01
CA SER A 79 19.31 5.23 -2.57
C SER A 79 18.26 4.16 -2.28
N VAL A 80 17.00 4.58 -2.31
CA VAL A 80 15.81 3.73 -2.12
C VAL A 80 14.93 3.85 -3.37
N SER A 81 14.49 2.73 -3.94
CA SER A 81 13.65 2.70 -5.13
C SER A 81 12.63 1.55 -5.08
N PRO A 82 11.34 1.80 -5.38
CA PRO A 82 10.75 3.11 -5.69
C PRO A 82 10.76 4.05 -4.46
N PRO A 83 10.59 5.37 -4.67
CA PRO A 83 10.31 6.28 -3.56
C PRO A 83 8.91 6.02 -3.02
N PRO A 84 8.67 6.25 -1.71
CA PRO A 84 7.34 6.12 -1.13
C PRO A 84 6.35 7.12 -1.73
N ASN A 85 5.06 6.81 -1.61
CA ASN A 85 3.95 7.70 -1.95
C ASN A 85 3.86 8.90 -0.97
N SER A 86 2.84 9.75 -1.14
CA SER A 86 2.65 10.94 -0.28
C SER A 86 2.36 10.62 1.18
N ASN A 87 1.95 9.40 1.51
CA ASN A 87 1.73 8.94 2.88
C ASN A 87 2.97 8.25 3.47
N GLY A 88 4.07 8.15 2.72
CA GLY A 88 5.31 7.53 3.20
C GLY A 88 5.35 6.01 3.05
N TRP A 89 4.51 5.41 2.19
CA TRP A 89 4.39 3.96 2.00
C TRP A 89 4.75 3.52 0.58
N ASN A 90 5.16 2.26 0.44
CA ASN A 90 5.30 1.56 -0.84
C ASN A 90 4.39 0.33 -0.84
N ASN A 91 3.78 0.02 -1.98
CA ASN A 91 2.99 -1.20 -2.20
C ASN A 91 3.69 -2.25 -3.07
N THR A 92 5.00 -2.12 -3.23
CA THR A 92 5.85 -3.08 -3.95
C THR A 92 7.11 -3.37 -3.17
N ASP A 93 7.91 -4.33 -3.66
CA ASP A 93 9.28 -4.50 -3.20
C ASP A 93 10.05 -3.19 -3.31
N VAL A 94 10.98 -2.98 -2.38
CA VAL A 94 11.84 -1.80 -2.35
C VAL A 94 13.31 -2.24 -2.43
N SER A 95 14.03 -1.74 -3.42
CA SER A 95 15.48 -1.89 -3.51
C SER A 95 16.18 -0.76 -2.75
N VAL A 96 17.13 -1.14 -1.91
CA VAL A 96 18.08 -0.24 -1.25
C VAL A 96 19.46 -0.52 -1.80
N SER A 97 20.08 0.47 -2.44
CA SER A 97 21.39 0.35 -3.06
C SER A 97 22.41 1.26 -2.39
N PHE A 98 23.67 0.82 -2.33
CA PHE A 98 24.78 1.60 -1.81
C PHE A 98 25.86 1.77 -2.87
N THR A 99 26.59 2.89 -2.80
CA THR A 99 27.84 3.10 -3.53
C THR A 99 28.89 3.66 -2.57
N ALA A 100 30.17 3.38 -2.85
CA ALA A 100 31.26 3.89 -2.03
C ALA A 100 32.44 4.32 -2.91
N SER A 101 33.20 5.30 -2.42
CA SER A 101 34.42 5.78 -3.05
C SER A 101 35.49 6.05 -2.01
N ASP A 102 36.71 5.68 -2.33
CA ASP A 102 37.91 6.07 -1.59
C ASP A 102 39.01 6.47 -2.59
N PHE A 103 39.72 7.56 -2.29
CA PHE A 103 40.72 8.13 -3.19
C PHE A 103 42.13 7.57 -2.96
N GLN A 104 42.44 7.10 -1.75
CA GLN A 104 43.81 6.87 -1.32
C GLN A 104 44.22 5.40 -1.46
N SER A 105 43.42 4.49 -0.92
CA SER A 105 43.63 3.05 -1.02
C SER A 105 42.59 2.35 -1.89
N GLY A 106 41.45 3.00 -2.18
CA GLY A 106 40.34 2.45 -2.95
C GLY A 106 39.50 1.46 -2.13
N ILE A 107 38.35 1.07 -2.66
CA ILE A 107 37.40 0.19 -1.95
C ILE A 107 37.86 -1.27 -1.98
N TYR A 108 37.90 -1.88 -0.79
CA TYR A 108 38.10 -3.32 -0.63
C TYR A 108 36.76 -4.08 -0.66
N SER A 109 35.76 -3.59 0.08
CA SER A 109 34.42 -4.19 0.08
C SER A 109 33.32 -3.15 0.31
N LEU A 110 32.15 -3.45 -0.24
CA LEU A 110 30.88 -2.76 0.06
C LEU A 110 29.83 -3.83 0.26
N THR A 111 29.21 -3.88 1.43
CA THR A 111 28.25 -4.94 1.76
C THR A 111 27.08 -4.41 2.60
N PRO A 112 25.83 -4.68 2.18
CA PRO A 112 25.43 -5.15 0.85
C PRO A 112 25.67 -4.05 -0.21
N PHE A 113 25.81 -4.44 -1.49
CA PHE A 113 25.73 -3.48 -2.61
C PHE A 113 24.27 -3.08 -2.87
N GLU A 114 23.36 -4.05 -2.74
CA GLU A 114 21.92 -3.91 -2.89
C GLU A 114 21.20 -4.86 -1.93
N THR A 115 20.05 -4.45 -1.44
CA THR A 115 19.11 -5.30 -0.69
C THR A 115 17.71 -5.00 -1.18
N ILE A 116 16.99 -6.06 -1.57
CA ILE A 116 15.57 -5.96 -1.92
C ILE A 116 14.78 -6.34 -0.68
N LEU A 117 14.02 -5.38 -0.16
CA LEU A 117 13.06 -5.60 0.91
C LEU A 117 11.77 -6.12 0.29
N THR A 118 11.48 -7.41 0.53
CA THR A 118 10.27 -8.09 0.03
C THR A 118 9.20 -8.26 1.10
N ASP A 119 9.58 -8.20 2.37
CA ASP A 119 8.64 -8.34 3.48
C ASP A 119 7.97 -7.00 3.76
N GLU A 120 6.70 -7.07 4.16
CA GLU A 120 5.95 -5.91 4.62
C GLU A 120 6.41 -5.47 6.01
N GLY A 121 6.30 -4.18 6.30
CA GLY A 121 6.61 -3.62 7.60
C GLY A 121 6.74 -2.11 7.58
N ALA A 122 6.56 -1.51 8.75
CA ALA A 122 6.82 -0.09 8.97
C ALA A 122 8.22 0.11 9.56
N GLY A 123 8.90 1.18 9.17
CA GLY A 123 10.19 1.56 9.73
C GLY A 123 11.34 0.62 9.38
N LEU A 124 11.26 -0.09 8.26
CA LEU A 124 12.34 -0.95 7.77
C LEU A 124 13.59 -0.12 7.49
N SER A 125 14.75 -0.76 7.60
CA SER A 125 16.04 -0.14 7.32
C SER A 125 17.05 -1.15 6.81
N VAL A 126 18.02 -0.64 6.05
CA VAL A 126 19.18 -1.41 5.57
C VAL A 126 20.43 -0.60 5.87
N THR A 127 21.48 -1.27 6.34
CA THR A 127 22.79 -0.65 6.60
C THR A 127 23.82 -1.21 5.63
N GLY A 128 24.44 -0.32 4.85
CA GLY A 128 25.61 -0.61 4.03
C GLY A 128 26.89 -0.28 4.78
N THR A 129 27.93 -1.09 4.62
CA THR A 129 29.28 -0.84 5.16
C THR A 129 30.31 -0.95 4.06
N ALA A 130 31.17 0.07 3.95
CA ALA A 130 32.31 0.12 3.05
C ALA A 130 33.61 -0.05 3.86
N ILE A 131 34.53 -0.85 3.32
CA ILE A 131 35.89 -1.01 3.85
C ILE A 131 36.85 -0.73 2.70
N ASP A 132 37.91 0.03 2.96
CA ASP A 132 38.96 0.33 1.98
C ASP A 132 40.12 -0.69 2.03
N ASN A 133 41.12 -0.57 1.16
CA ASN A 133 42.26 -1.49 1.13
C ASN A 133 43.25 -1.29 2.29
N ALA A 134 43.12 -0.21 3.06
CA ALA A 134 43.90 0.05 4.28
C ALA A 134 43.21 -0.45 5.56
N GLY A 135 41.94 -0.88 5.45
CA GLY A 135 41.14 -1.40 6.54
C GLY A 135 40.29 -0.35 7.28
N ASN A 136 40.22 0.89 6.78
CA ASN A 136 39.29 1.88 7.32
C ASN A 136 37.86 1.56 6.88
N SER A 137 36.87 1.92 7.70
CA SER A 137 35.47 1.56 7.46
C SER A 137 34.50 2.71 7.70
N SER A 138 33.43 2.76 6.91
CA SER A 138 32.28 3.63 7.12
C SER A 138 30.97 2.88 6.86
N SER A 139 29.87 3.34 7.47
CA SER A 139 28.54 2.73 7.29
C SER A 139 27.46 3.80 7.10
N LEU A 140 26.43 3.46 6.33
CA LEU A 140 25.24 4.27 6.11
C LEU A 140 23.99 3.43 6.32
N THR A 141 23.06 3.92 7.15
CA THR A 141 21.74 3.31 7.33
C THR A 141 20.68 4.13 6.61
N LEU A 142 19.96 3.50 5.69
CA LEU A 142 18.75 4.04 5.09
C LEU A 142 17.55 3.42 5.81
N GLY A 143 16.68 4.25 6.40
CA GLY A 143 15.57 3.80 7.24
C GLY A 143 14.27 4.53 6.96
N ASN A 144 13.26 4.31 7.82
CA ASN A 144 11.88 4.78 7.62
C ASN A 144 11.26 4.30 6.30
N ILE A 145 11.67 3.11 5.84
CA ILE A 145 11.10 2.48 4.66
C ILE A 145 9.85 1.73 5.12
N ASN A 146 8.68 2.16 4.67
CA ASN A 146 7.42 1.49 4.96
C ASN A 146 6.94 0.75 3.71
N ILE A 147 6.60 -0.52 3.87
CA ILE A 147 6.11 -1.40 2.80
C ILE A 147 4.83 -2.06 3.29
N ASP A 148 3.76 -1.89 2.54
CA ASP A 148 2.50 -2.58 2.75
C ASP A 148 1.88 -2.88 1.38
N LYS A 149 1.74 -4.17 1.06
CA LYS A 149 1.23 -4.66 -0.23
C LYS A 149 -0.15 -5.31 -0.04
N THR A 150 -0.67 -5.30 1.17
CA THR A 150 -1.87 -6.03 1.54
C THR A 150 -3.04 -5.07 1.45
N ALA A 151 -3.97 -5.38 0.54
CA ALA A 151 -5.19 -4.59 0.42
C ALA A 151 -6.05 -4.69 1.70
N PRO A 152 -6.82 -3.63 2.01
CA PRO A 152 -7.71 -3.63 3.17
C PRO A 152 -8.78 -4.72 3.07
N ALA A 153 -9.14 -5.33 4.20
CA ALA A 153 -10.21 -6.31 4.28
C ALA A 153 -11.58 -5.61 4.39
N ILE A 154 -12.50 -5.97 3.50
CA ILE A 154 -13.89 -5.47 3.50
C ILE A 154 -14.83 -6.53 4.07
N ASN A 155 -15.79 -6.09 4.90
CA ASN A 155 -16.92 -6.89 5.35
C ASN A 155 -18.22 -6.09 5.20
N ILE A 156 -19.04 -6.44 4.20
CA ILE A 156 -20.39 -5.88 4.04
C ILE A 156 -21.33 -6.62 4.97
N ILE A 157 -21.83 -5.92 5.99
CA ILE A 157 -22.74 -6.47 7.01
C ILE A 157 -24.19 -6.41 6.52
N SER A 158 -24.55 -5.31 5.86
CA SER A 158 -25.88 -5.09 5.27
C SER A 158 -25.78 -4.17 4.05
N PRO A 159 -26.45 -4.51 2.92
CA PRO A 159 -27.38 -5.62 2.74
C PRO A 159 -26.69 -7.00 2.69
N GLN A 160 -27.48 -8.04 2.92
CA GLN A 160 -27.10 -9.42 2.61
C GLN A 160 -27.71 -9.83 1.27
N ALA A 161 -27.18 -10.87 0.64
CA ALA A 161 -27.77 -11.42 -0.58
C ALA A 161 -29.07 -12.17 -0.25
N ALA A 162 -30.19 -11.44 -0.29
CA ALA A 162 -31.52 -11.91 0.07
C ALA A 162 -32.60 -11.08 -0.65
N ASP A 163 -33.84 -11.56 -0.53
CA ASP A 163 -35.01 -10.79 -0.94
C ASP A 163 -35.44 -9.88 0.21
N TYR A 164 -35.63 -8.60 -0.09
CA TYR A 164 -36.20 -7.61 0.80
C TYR A 164 -37.56 -7.20 0.26
N LEU A 165 -38.54 -6.99 1.14
CA LEU A 165 -39.82 -6.48 0.72
C LEU A 165 -39.70 -4.99 0.42
N HIS A 166 -40.40 -4.51 -0.59
CA HIS A 166 -40.38 -3.09 -0.97
C HIS A 166 -40.85 -2.17 0.18
N SER A 167 -41.61 -2.72 1.13
CA SER A 167 -42.04 -2.05 2.36
C SER A 167 -40.99 -1.98 3.46
N ASP A 168 -39.86 -2.66 3.32
CA ASP A 168 -38.82 -2.69 4.34
C ASP A 168 -37.97 -1.41 4.29
N SER A 169 -37.27 -1.16 5.39
CA SER A 169 -36.16 -0.22 5.45
C SER A 169 -34.85 -1.00 5.47
N LEU A 170 -33.91 -0.66 4.60
CA LEU A 170 -32.60 -1.27 4.54
C LEU A 170 -31.57 -0.38 5.24
N SER A 171 -30.94 -0.90 6.30
CA SER A 171 -29.74 -0.29 6.86
C SER A 171 -28.53 -0.66 6.02
N ILE A 172 -27.68 0.32 5.75
CA ILE A 172 -26.40 0.13 5.08
C ILE A 172 -25.33 0.03 6.16
N ALA A 173 -24.58 -1.06 6.19
CA ALA A 173 -23.58 -1.30 7.21
C ALA A 173 -22.40 -2.09 6.64
N TRP A 174 -21.18 -1.63 6.92
CA TRP A 174 -19.95 -2.33 6.57
C TRP A 174 -18.82 -2.02 7.55
N GLU A 175 -17.81 -2.87 7.52
CA GLU A 175 -16.53 -2.69 8.22
C GLU A 175 -15.39 -2.81 7.21
N VAL A 176 -14.35 -2.01 7.42
CA VAL A 176 -13.10 -2.08 6.67
C VAL A 176 -11.96 -2.08 7.68
N VAL A 177 -11.03 -3.02 7.54
CA VAL A 177 -9.87 -3.14 8.41
C VAL A 177 -8.62 -3.17 7.55
N ASP A 178 -7.61 -2.42 7.96
CA ASP A 178 -6.23 -2.60 7.52
C ASP A 178 -5.31 -2.65 8.75
N HIS A 179 -4.31 -3.53 8.69
CA HIS A 179 -3.47 -3.82 9.85
C HIS A 179 -2.11 -3.11 9.83
N LEU A 180 -1.71 -2.49 8.71
CA LEU A 180 -0.36 -1.97 8.55
C LEU A 180 -0.35 -0.50 8.16
N SER A 181 -0.70 -0.14 6.92
CA SER A 181 -0.68 1.24 6.47
C SER A 181 -1.88 2.06 6.97
N GLY A 182 -2.96 1.41 7.38
CA GLY A 182 -4.23 2.00 7.79
C GLY A 182 -5.10 2.41 6.60
N ILE A 183 -6.38 2.67 6.87
CA ILE A 183 -7.34 3.05 5.83
C ILE A 183 -7.19 4.51 5.41
N GLN A 184 -7.04 4.75 4.12
CA GLN A 184 -7.06 6.10 3.54
C GLN A 184 -8.50 6.51 3.18
N THR A 185 -9.21 5.68 2.43
CA THR A 185 -10.62 5.92 2.07
C THR A 185 -11.43 4.64 2.06
N ALA A 186 -12.73 4.77 2.33
CA ALA A 186 -13.72 3.72 2.14
C ALA A 186 -15.05 4.38 1.70
N SER A 187 -15.63 3.91 0.60
CA SER A 187 -16.84 4.48 0.02
C SER A 187 -17.71 3.40 -0.61
N ALA A 188 -19.02 3.55 -0.50
CA ALA A 188 -19.99 2.64 -1.08
C ALA A 188 -20.90 3.34 -2.09
N MET A 189 -21.37 2.56 -3.06
CA MET A 189 -22.40 2.96 -4.00
C MET A 189 -23.51 1.90 -4.04
N LEU A 190 -24.77 2.33 -3.97
CA LEU A 190 -25.94 1.52 -4.28
C LEU A 190 -26.42 1.90 -5.69
N ASP A 191 -26.28 0.99 -6.65
CA ASP A 191 -26.63 1.22 -8.07
C ASP A 191 -26.05 2.51 -8.66
N ASN A 192 -24.78 2.75 -8.37
CA ASN A 192 -24.04 3.96 -8.75
C ASN A 192 -24.48 5.25 -8.03
N GLN A 193 -25.29 5.17 -6.97
CA GLN A 193 -25.58 6.30 -6.09
C GLN A 193 -24.76 6.18 -4.79
N PRO A 194 -24.08 7.25 -4.34
CA PRO A 194 -23.27 7.20 -3.14
C PRO A 194 -24.14 6.97 -1.90
N VAL A 195 -23.68 6.08 -1.02
CA VAL A 195 -24.30 5.83 0.29
C VAL A 195 -23.24 5.87 1.39
N VAL A 196 -23.68 6.13 2.62
CA VAL A 196 -22.79 6.22 3.79
C VAL A 196 -23.05 5.11 4.81
N ASN A 197 -22.03 4.77 5.59
CA ASN A 197 -22.15 3.73 6.61
C ASN A 197 -23.16 4.15 7.68
N GLY A 198 -24.08 3.28 8.04
CA GLY A 198 -25.19 3.55 8.95
C GLY A 198 -26.39 4.27 8.33
N GLN A 199 -26.38 4.54 7.01
CA GLN A 199 -27.55 5.09 6.32
C GLN A 199 -28.72 4.10 6.34
N VAL A 200 -29.93 4.60 6.54
CA VAL A 200 -31.16 3.82 6.37
C VAL A 200 -31.87 4.28 5.10
N ILE A 201 -32.24 3.32 4.25
CA ILE A 201 -32.92 3.53 2.97
C ILE A 201 -34.32 2.93 3.06
N GLU A 202 -35.36 3.74 2.90
CA GLU A 202 -36.72 3.23 2.66
C GLU A 202 -36.75 2.59 1.27
N LEU A 203 -37.05 1.29 1.19
CA LEU A 203 -36.95 0.59 -0.09
C LEU A 203 -37.97 1.06 -1.13
N TYR A 204 -39.04 1.74 -0.71
CA TYR A 204 -39.97 2.47 -1.59
C TYR A 204 -39.30 3.48 -2.55
N ALA A 205 -38.05 3.88 -2.28
CA ALA A 205 -37.28 4.75 -3.16
C ALA A 205 -36.53 4.00 -4.28
N LEU A 206 -36.49 2.66 -4.24
CA LEU A 206 -35.86 1.81 -5.23
C LEU A 206 -36.92 1.26 -6.19
N ILE A 207 -36.46 0.70 -7.31
CA ILE A 207 -37.33 -0.06 -8.21
C ILE A 207 -37.42 -1.51 -7.70
N LEU A 208 -38.37 -2.29 -8.22
CA LEU A 208 -38.39 -3.74 -7.95
C LEU A 208 -37.33 -4.44 -8.80
N GLY A 209 -36.73 -5.50 -8.25
CA GLY A 209 -35.71 -6.33 -8.88
C GLY A 209 -34.33 -6.22 -8.22
N ALA A 210 -33.30 -6.57 -8.98
CA ALA A 210 -31.94 -6.68 -8.49
C ALA A 210 -31.28 -5.31 -8.24
N HIS A 211 -30.66 -5.17 -7.08
CA HIS A 211 -29.88 -4.01 -6.66
C HIS A 211 -28.50 -4.44 -6.19
N THR A 212 -27.48 -3.62 -6.43
CA THR A 212 -26.10 -3.95 -6.05
C THR A 212 -25.47 -2.84 -5.21
N LEU A 213 -25.06 -3.18 -3.99
CA LEU A 213 -24.16 -2.38 -3.19
C LEU A 213 -22.71 -2.76 -3.54
N THR A 214 -21.90 -1.79 -3.92
CA THR A 214 -20.45 -1.95 -4.15
C THR A 214 -19.69 -1.07 -3.17
N LEU A 215 -18.78 -1.66 -2.39
CA LEU A 215 -17.85 -0.98 -1.51
C LEU A 215 -16.44 -1.03 -2.12
N GLN A 216 -15.74 0.10 -2.09
CA GLN A 216 -14.33 0.21 -2.42
C GLN A 216 -13.58 0.81 -1.23
N ALA A 217 -12.38 0.29 -0.96
CA ALA A 217 -11.47 0.81 0.05
C ALA A 217 -10.05 0.96 -0.51
N LEU A 218 -9.35 1.96 -0.01
CA LEU A 218 -7.96 2.28 -0.31
C LEU A 218 -7.22 2.47 1.01
N ASP A 219 -6.07 1.83 1.18
CA ASP A 219 -5.19 2.04 2.33
C ASP A 219 -4.17 3.17 2.07
N ASN A 220 -3.32 3.48 3.05
CA ASN A 220 -2.32 4.53 2.89
C ASN A 220 -1.13 4.13 2.00
N ALA A 221 -0.98 2.85 1.67
CA ALA A 221 0.02 2.34 0.71
C ALA A 221 -0.48 2.26 -0.73
N ASP A 222 -1.70 2.75 -0.99
CA ASP A 222 -2.38 2.70 -2.28
C ASP A 222 -2.82 1.29 -2.72
N ASN A 223 -2.97 0.33 -1.79
CA ASN A 223 -3.62 -0.94 -2.09
C ASN A 223 -5.14 -0.77 -2.09
N VAL A 224 -5.78 -1.34 -3.12
CA VAL A 224 -7.23 -1.20 -3.35
C VAL A 224 -7.94 -2.53 -3.08
N ALA A 225 -9.05 -2.47 -2.35
CA ALA A 225 -10.01 -3.56 -2.24
C ALA A 225 -11.39 -3.13 -2.76
N SER A 226 -12.13 -4.07 -3.34
CA SER A 226 -13.51 -3.85 -3.78
C SER A 226 -14.34 -5.11 -3.50
N GLN A 227 -15.56 -4.92 -3.01
CA GLN A 227 -16.53 -5.99 -2.78
C GLN A 227 -17.93 -5.51 -3.13
N SER A 228 -18.77 -6.42 -3.63
CA SER A 228 -20.17 -6.13 -3.92
C SER A 228 -21.08 -7.19 -3.32
N VAL A 229 -22.31 -6.78 -3.00
CA VAL A 229 -23.42 -7.66 -2.67
C VAL A 229 -24.61 -7.28 -3.53
N THR A 230 -25.26 -8.28 -4.11
CA THR A 230 -26.51 -8.12 -4.87
C THR A 230 -27.66 -8.67 -4.05
N PHE A 231 -28.75 -7.92 -3.98
CA PHE A 231 -29.98 -8.28 -3.29
C PHE A 231 -31.19 -7.96 -4.18
N GLU A 232 -32.34 -8.54 -3.88
CA GLU A 232 -33.57 -8.32 -4.65
C GLU A 232 -34.57 -7.51 -3.83
N VAL A 233 -35.18 -6.51 -4.44
CA VAL A 233 -36.34 -5.80 -3.88
C VAL A 233 -37.59 -6.36 -4.52
N THR A 234 -38.45 -6.96 -3.71
CA THR A 234 -39.62 -7.72 -4.17
C THR A 234 -40.90 -7.14 -3.59
N ALA A 235 -42.04 -7.39 -4.24
CA ALA A 235 -43.36 -7.04 -3.71
C ALA A 235 -44.23 -8.28 -3.51
N ASN A 236 -45.00 -8.30 -2.43
CA ASN A 236 -46.06 -9.27 -2.20
C ASN A 236 -47.34 -8.55 -1.77
N ILE A 237 -48.43 -9.29 -1.56
CA ILE A 237 -49.70 -8.66 -1.19
C ILE A 237 -49.62 -7.88 0.13
N ASN A 238 -48.76 -8.31 1.06
CA ASN A 238 -48.57 -7.63 2.35
C ASN A 238 -47.77 -6.33 2.18
N SER A 239 -46.69 -6.34 1.38
CA SER A 239 -45.91 -5.13 1.10
C SER A 239 -46.72 -4.10 0.33
N LEU A 240 -47.59 -4.54 -0.59
CA LEU A 240 -48.51 -3.66 -1.34
C LEU A 240 -49.60 -3.05 -0.43
N LEU A 241 -50.12 -3.81 0.53
CA LEU A 241 -51.01 -3.29 1.58
C LEU A 241 -50.30 -2.22 2.43
N ALA A 242 -49.05 -2.48 2.82
CA ALA A 242 -48.21 -1.53 3.53
C ALA A 242 -47.93 -0.27 2.68
N ALA A 243 -47.60 -0.44 1.40
CA ALA A 243 -47.33 0.66 0.46
C ALA A 243 -48.56 1.57 0.30
N THR A 244 -49.76 0.97 0.25
CA THR A 244 -51.02 1.72 0.15
C THR A 244 -51.26 2.55 1.41
N SER A 245 -50.94 2.01 2.58
CA SER A 245 -51.04 2.73 3.86
C SER A 245 -50.00 3.84 3.97
N TYR A 246 -48.75 3.54 3.62
CA TYR A 246 -47.66 4.50 3.55
C TYR A 246 -48.00 5.70 2.63
N ALA A 247 -48.53 5.43 1.43
CA ALA A 247 -48.96 6.46 0.50
C ALA A 247 -50.09 7.36 1.08
N PHE A 248 -51.03 6.77 1.83
CA PHE A 248 -52.07 7.54 2.48
C PHE A 248 -51.53 8.41 3.63
N GLU A 249 -50.66 7.85 4.48
CA GLU A 249 -50.04 8.56 5.60
C GLU A 249 -49.17 9.75 5.15
N ARG A 250 -48.51 9.62 4.00
CA ARG A 250 -47.76 10.72 3.35
C ARG A 250 -48.66 11.76 2.67
N GLY A 251 -49.98 11.56 2.67
CA GLY A 251 -50.94 12.44 2.00
C GLY A 251 -50.96 12.33 0.48
N TRP A 252 -50.32 11.29 -0.09
CA TRP A 252 -50.31 11.07 -1.54
C TRP A 252 -51.63 10.49 -2.05
N ILE A 253 -52.39 9.86 -1.16
CA ILE A 253 -53.81 9.54 -1.35
C ILE A 253 -54.63 10.51 -0.50
N GLU A 254 -55.26 11.50 -1.13
CA GLU A 254 -55.86 12.65 -0.43
C GLU A 254 -57.21 12.31 0.23
N LYS A 255 -57.94 11.34 -0.31
CA LYS A 255 -59.32 11.03 0.10
C LYS A 255 -59.38 9.70 0.83
N GLU A 256 -59.82 9.73 2.10
CA GLU A 256 -59.99 8.53 2.92
C GLU A 256 -60.91 7.48 2.27
N GLY A 257 -61.99 7.91 1.59
CA GLY A 257 -62.87 6.99 0.86
C GLY A 257 -62.19 6.29 -0.32
N VAL A 258 -61.22 6.94 -0.97
CA VAL A 258 -60.41 6.33 -2.03
C VAL A 258 -59.43 5.32 -1.43
N TYR A 259 -58.72 5.71 -0.37
CA TYR A 259 -57.83 4.82 0.38
C TYR A 259 -58.55 3.54 0.84
N LYS A 260 -59.69 3.66 1.53
CA LYS A 260 -60.50 2.52 1.99
C LYS A 260 -60.97 1.62 0.84
N SER A 261 -61.33 2.19 -0.30
CA SER A 261 -61.77 1.42 -1.47
C SER A 261 -60.61 0.64 -2.12
N LEU A 262 -59.40 1.21 -2.12
CA LEU A 262 -58.19 0.55 -2.58
C LEU A 262 -57.79 -0.59 -1.64
N LEU A 263 -57.75 -0.32 -0.34
CA LEU A 263 -57.48 -1.32 0.71
C LEU A 263 -58.42 -2.53 0.62
N ALA A 264 -59.72 -2.29 0.48
CA ALA A 264 -60.71 -3.36 0.37
C ALA A 264 -60.46 -4.30 -0.83
N SER A 265 -59.93 -3.78 -1.94
CA SER A 265 -59.53 -4.63 -3.08
C SER A 265 -58.31 -5.48 -2.75
N LEU A 266 -57.31 -4.92 -2.06
CA LEU A 266 -56.11 -5.65 -1.66
C LEU A 266 -56.39 -6.69 -0.58
N GLU A 267 -57.24 -6.40 0.40
CA GLU A 267 -57.68 -7.36 1.43
C GLU A 267 -58.46 -8.53 0.81
N ALA A 268 -59.34 -8.25 -0.17
CA ALA A 268 -60.03 -9.30 -0.91
C ALA A 268 -59.07 -10.17 -1.75
N ALA A 269 -58.02 -9.56 -2.32
CA ALA A 269 -56.97 -10.28 -3.02
C ALA A 269 -56.16 -11.16 -2.06
N GLN A 270 -55.73 -10.62 -0.92
CA GLN A 270 -55.02 -11.34 0.14
C GLN A 270 -55.85 -12.54 0.63
N ALA A 271 -57.14 -12.33 0.93
CA ALA A 271 -58.04 -13.41 1.30
C ALA A 271 -58.16 -14.48 0.21
N SER A 272 -58.12 -14.10 -1.06
CA SER A 272 -58.14 -15.06 -2.17
C SER A 272 -56.82 -15.85 -2.26
N ILE A 273 -55.67 -15.20 -2.07
CA ILE A 273 -54.33 -15.82 -2.02
C ILE A 273 -54.25 -16.86 -0.90
N MET A 274 -54.66 -16.50 0.32
CA MET A 274 -54.66 -17.41 1.48
C MET A 274 -55.56 -18.64 1.29
N ASN A 275 -56.54 -18.56 0.39
CA ASN A 275 -57.42 -19.67 0.03
C ASN A 275 -57.01 -20.37 -1.28
N HIS A 276 -55.81 -20.12 -1.80
CA HIS A 276 -55.29 -20.64 -3.08
C HIS A 276 -56.22 -20.37 -4.28
N ARG A 277 -56.96 -19.25 -4.24
CA ARG A 277 -57.84 -18.79 -5.33
C ARG A 277 -57.13 -17.73 -6.15
N TYR A 278 -56.06 -18.10 -6.84
CA TYR A 278 -55.17 -17.16 -7.54
C TYR A 278 -55.86 -16.40 -8.68
N ILE A 279 -56.76 -17.03 -9.44
CA ILE A 279 -57.59 -16.34 -10.45
C ILE A 279 -58.46 -15.26 -9.80
N ALA A 280 -59.09 -15.56 -8.66
CA ALA A 280 -59.89 -14.59 -7.93
C ALA A 280 -59.02 -13.45 -7.38
N ALA A 281 -57.84 -13.76 -6.84
CA ALA A 281 -56.87 -12.76 -6.39
C ALA A 281 -56.45 -11.83 -7.53
N ARG A 282 -56.12 -12.38 -8.71
CA ARG A 282 -55.76 -11.60 -9.90
C ARG A 282 -56.88 -10.67 -10.35
N LEU A 283 -58.14 -11.13 -10.33
CA LEU A 283 -59.29 -10.28 -10.63
C LEU A 283 -59.45 -9.13 -9.63
N GLN A 284 -59.18 -9.38 -8.34
CA GLN A 284 -59.22 -8.32 -7.32
C GLN A 284 -58.09 -7.30 -7.51
N LEU A 285 -56.88 -7.74 -7.88
CA LEU A 285 -55.77 -6.84 -8.20
C LEU A 285 -56.00 -6.04 -9.49
N LEU A 286 -56.63 -6.63 -10.51
CA LEU A 286 -57.09 -5.88 -11.70
C LEU A 286 -58.17 -4.84 -11.34
N SER A 287 -59.05 -5.15 -10.39
CA SER A 287 -60.01 -4.18 -9.84
C SER A 287 -59.30 -3.04 -9.11
N PHE A 288 -58.25 -3.35 -8.33
CA PHE A 288 -57.38 -2.35 -7.71
C PHE A 288 -56.74 -1.42 -8.76
N ILE A 289 -56.13 -1.98 -9.81
CA ILE A 289 -55.55 -1.21 -10.93
C ILE A 289 -56.59 -0.28 -11.56
N HIS A 290 -57.79 -0.78 -11.84
CA HIS A 290 -58.87 0.04 -12.41
C HIS A 290 -59.25 1.21 -11.49
N LYS A 291 -59.39 0.97 -10.18
CA LYS A 291 -59.66 2.02 -9.19
C LYS A 291 -58.51 3.03 -9.12
N LEU A 292 -57.26 2.56 -9.12
CA LEU A 292 -56.06 3.40 -9.07
C LEU A 292 -55.99 4.32 -10.31
N ASN A 293 -56.19 3.77 -11.51
CA ASN A 293 -56.26 4.51 -12.78
C ASN A 293 -57.34 5.60 -12.76
N ALA A 294 -58.52 5.31 -12.19
CA ALA A 294 -59.60 6.28 -12.12
C ALA A 294 -59.29 7.51 -11.24
N GLN A 295 -58.37 7.34 -10.27
CA GLN A 295 -58.00 8.34 -9.26
C GLN A 295 -56.64 9.01 -9.50
N ARG A 296 -55.87 8.53 -10.49
CA ARG A 296 -54.59 9.12 -10.92
C ARG A 296 -54.75 10.62 -11.18
N GLU A 297 -53.87 11.41 -10.58
CA GLU A 297 -53.84 12.88 -10.63
C GLU A 297 -55.15 13.55 -10.17
N LYS A 298 -56.00 12.82 -9.43
CA LYS A 298 -57.21 13.35 -8.79
C LYS A 298 -57.10 13.25 -7.28
N ALA A 299 -57.25 12.04 -6.75
CA ALA A 299 -57.14 11.76 -5.32
C ALA A 299 -55.88 10.94 -4.99
N VAL A 300 -55.14 10.50 -6.01
CA VAL A 300 -53.87 9.79 -5.91
C VAL A 300 -52.87 10.54 -6.77
N ASN A 301 -51.79 11.06 -6.17
CA ASN A 301 -50.73 11.75 -6.91
C ASN A 301 -49.87 10.76 -7.73
N LEU A 302 -48.93 11.27 -8.53
CA LEU A 302 -48.08 10.43 -9.36
C LEU A 302 -47.15 9.51 -8.54
N GLN A 303 -46.60 9.99 -7.41
CA GLN A 303 -45.73 9.16 -6.56
C GLN A 303 -46.45 7.91 -6.03
N ALA A 304 -47.65 8.07 -5.48
CA ALA A 304 -48.44 6.93 -5.01
C ALA A 304 -48.92 6.06 -6.17
N TYR A 305 -49.30 6.66 -7.30
CA TYR A 305 -49.73 5.90 -8.45
C TYR A 305 -48.61 4.98 -8.97
N ASP A 306 -47.40 5.51 -9.18
CA ASP A 306 -46.27 4.76 -9.74
C ASP A 306 -45.82 3.65 -8.77
N LEU A 307 -45.70 3.95 -7.47
CA LEU A 307 -45.39 2.96 -6.43
C LEU A 307 -46.40 1.81 -6.41
N LEU A 308 -47.69 2.14 -6.25
CA LEU A 308 -48.73 1.13 -6.09
C LEU A 308 -48.97 0.34 -7.38
N MET A 309 -48.81 0.97 -8.54
CA MET A 309 -48.91 0.28 -9.82
C MET A 309 -47.76 -0.71 -10.01
N GLY A 310 -46.51 -0.30 -9.75
CA GLY A 310 -45.34 -1.16 -9.85
C GLY A 310 -45.47 -2.40 -8.96
N ASP A 311 -45.79 -2.21 -7.68
CA ASP A 311 -46.01 -3.30 -6.74
C ASP A 311 -47.15 -4.22 -7.19
N THR A 312 -48.28 -3.66 -7.63
CA THR A 312 -49.42 -4.49 -8.07
C THR A 312 -49.08 -5.34 -9.28
N ILE A 313 -48.35 -4.80 -10.26
CA ILE A 313 -47.92 -5.54 -11.44
C ILE A 313 -46.99 -6.68 -11.01
N TYR A 314 -45.99 -6.39 -10.18
CA TYR A 314 -45.06 -7.40 -9.68
C TYR A 314 -45.80 -8.53 -8.94
N VAL A 315 -46.75 -8.19 -8.06
CA VAL A 315 -47.57 -9.18 -7.34
C VAL A 315 -48.41 -10.02 -8.30
N ILE A 316 -48.97 -9.44 -9.37
CA ILE A 316 -49.72 -10.18 -10.41
C ILE A 316 -48.82 -11.14 -11.18
N GLU A 317 -47.58 -10.75 -11.48
CA GLU A 317 -46.62 -11.56 -12.23
C GLU A 317 -46.07 -12.73 -11.42
N HIS A 318 -45.98 -12.56 -10.09
CA HIS A 318 -45.44 -13.56 -9.15
C HIS A 318 -46.53 -14.28 -8.35
N LEU A 319 -47.80 -14.04 -8.67
CA LEU A 319 -48.94 -14.84 -8.19
C LEU A 319 -48.83 -16.23 -8.81
N GLU A 320 -48.62 -17.25 -7.98
CA GLU A 320 -48.61 -18.65 -8.44
C GLU A 320 -49.86 -18.96 -9.27
N ASN A 321 -49.69 -19.76 -10.34
CA ASN A 321 -50.76 -20.12 -11.29
C ASN A 321 -51.95 -20.82 -10.59
#